data_AF-A0AAU4SDU7-F1
#
_entry.id   AF-A0AAU4SDU7-F1
#
_cell.length_a   1.000
_cell.length_b   1.000
_cell.length_c   1.000
_cell.angle_alpha   90.00
_cell.angle_beta   90.00
_cell.angle_gamma   90.00
#
_symmetry.space_group_name_H-M   'P 1'
#
loop_
_entity.id
_entity.type
_entity.pdbx_description
1 polymer ?
#
loop_
_entity_poly.entity_id
_entity_poly.type
_entity_poly.pdbx_seq_one_letter_code
_entity_poly.pdbx_strand_id
1 'polypeptide(L)'
;MTGHPTTTAEGLRPDVLRARRIVVKVGSSSLTTAVGGLDSDRVDALVDVLARTRATGTEIVLVSSGAIAAGLAPLGLAERPQDLAGQQAAACVGQGLLVARYTASFARYGLRVGQVLLTADDIGRRAQYRNAYRALAKVLSMGAVPIVNENDTVATSEIRFGDNDRLAALVSHLVRADLLVLLSDIDGLYDGDPRRPGAQRLKDIHGQQDLADVELGGAGSGVGTGGMKTKVEAARIATGAGVPVVLTAARHAADALAGRETGTLFHRTGDRNSDHLLWLEHASSPRGTVQLTADAVNALVQGRGALPATGVTRVAGQFVAGDPVELLDEEGQVVARGLASLAFQELSLLRGRSGREVVHQDDLVLLPAAARAGLPSQLRRQVSVRVLPAREFAARDAGGPGF
;
A
#
# COMPACT_ATOMS: atom_id res chain seq x y z
N MET A 1 46.21 -12.77 16.21
CA MET A 1 45.52 -11.46 16.19
C MET A 1 44.03 -11.72 16.35
N THR A 2 43.55 -11.62 17.59
CA THR A 2 42.15 -11.78 17.97
C THR A 2 41.40 -10.49 17.61
N GLY A 3 40.56 -10.55 16.59
CA GLY A 3 39.68 -9.45 16.22
C GLY A 3 38.65 -9.21 17.33
N HIS A 4 38.60 -7.98 17.84
CA HIS A 4 37.56 -7.55 18.77
C HIS A 4 36.17 -7.68 18.14
N PRO A 5 35.15 -8.15 18.89
CA PRO A 5 33.77 -7.99 18.48
C PRO A 5 33.45 -6.49 18.53
N THR A 6 33.15 -5.90 17.39
CA THR A 6 32.53 -4.56 17.32
C THR A 6 31.18 -4.63 18.01
N THR A 7 31.08 -3.98 19.16
CA THR A 7 29.86 -3.68 19.88
C THR A 7 28.92 -2.91 18.95
N THR A 8 27.95 -3.59 18.34
CA THR A 8 26.76 -2.94 17.80
C THR A 8 26.05 -2.26 18.97
N ALA A 9 25.75 -0.97 18.85
CA ALA A 9 24.97 -0.23 19.84
C ALA A 9 23.68 -1.02 20.16
N GLU A 10 23.60 -1.57 21.38
CA GLU A 10 22.50 -2.42 21.81
C GLU A 10 21.17 -1.65 21.70
N GLY A 11 20.16 -2.27 21.05
CA GLY A 11 18.79 -1.73 20.98
C GLY A 11 18.44 -0.84 19.78
N LEU A 12 19.32 -0.70 18.78
CA LEU A 12 19.01 0.00 17.52
C LEU A 12 18.78 -0.97 16.35
N ARG A 13 17.76 -0.69 15.53
CA ARG A 13 17.35 -1.42 14.32
C ARG A 13 18.18 -0.97 13.11
N PRO A 14 19.10 -1.80 12.59
CA PRO A 14 20.01 -1.40 11.51
C PRO A 14 19.30 -1.01 10.21
N ASP A 15 18.19 -1.67 9.89
CA ASP A 15 17.41 -1.41 8.67
C ASP A 15 16.79 0.00 8.69
N VAL A 16 16.42 0.49 9.87
CA VAL A 16 15.92 1.86 10.04
C VAL A 16 17.06 2.87 9.89
N LEU A 17 18.21 2.62 10.53
CA LEU A 17 19.34 3.55 10.50
C LEU A 17 19.93 3.74 9.10
N ARG A 18 19.77 2.75 8.22
CA ARG A 18 20.25 2.80 6.83
C ARG A 18 19.22 3.40 5.86
N ALA A 19 17.98 3.64 6.31
CA ALA A 19 16.92 4.14 5.46
C ALA A 19 17.21 5.58 4.99
N ARG A 20 17.29 5.76 3.67
CA ARG A 20 17.50 7.08 3.04
C ARG A 20 16.21 7.71 2.59
N ARG A 21 15.18 6.90 2.31
CA ARG A 21 13.84 7.35 1.98
C ARG A 21 12.82 6.63 2.84
N ILE A 22 12.04 7.39 3.61
CA ILE A 22 11.05 6.86 4.55
C ILE A 22 9.67 7.39 4.18
N VAL A 23 8.70 6.48 4.07
CA VAL A 23 7.29 6.84 4.09
C VAL A 23 6.82 6.81 5.54
N VAL A 24 6.21 7.90 6.01
CA VAL A 24 5.55 7.94 7.31
C VAL A 24 4.06 8.09 7.07
N LYS A 25 3.25 7.23 7.68
CA LYS A 25 1.80 7.32 7.64
C LYS A 25 1.27 7.74 9.00
N VAL A 26 0.33 8.67 9.01
CA VAL A 26 -0.37 9.09 10.23
C VAL A 26 -1.89 9.03 10.04
N GLY A 27 -2.58 8.41 10.98
CA GLY A 27 -4.05 8.30 10.97
C GLY A 27 -4.76 9.54 11.52
N SER A 28 -6.04 9.68 11.21
CA SER A 28 -6.85 10.84 11.64
C SER A 28 -6.89 10.99 13.15
N SER A 29 -7.05 9.89 13.91
CA SER A 29 -7.08 9.90 15.37
C SER A 29 -5.81 10.48 16.01
N SER A 30 -4.68 10.42 15.32
CA SER A 30 -3.40 11.00 15.76
C SER A 30 -3.27 12.49 15.43
N LEU A 31 -4.13 13.04 14.59
CA LEU A 31 -4.09 14.44 14.11
C LEU A 31 -5.31 15.26 14.50
N THR A 32 -6.34 14.65 15.08
CA THR A 32 -7.61 15.33 15.35
C THR A 32 -7.88 15.44 16.85
N THR A 33 -8.67 16.44 17.21
CA THR A 33 -9.16 16.62 18.59
C THR A 33 -10.37 15.71 18.85
N ALA A 34 -10.77 15.59 20.13
CA ALA A 34 -11.98 14.85 20.50
C ALA A 34 -13.28 15.52 20.04
N VAL A 35 -13.27 16.85 19.87
CA VAL A 35 -14.41 17.67 19.44
C VAL A 35 -14.52 17.82 17.92
N GLY A 36 -13.61 17.20 17.16
CA GLY A 36 -13.53 17.33 15.70
C GLY A 36 -12.62 18.49 15.28
N GLY A 37 -12.06 18.38 14.07
CA GLY A 37 -11.03 19.31 13.58
C GLY A 37 -9.60 18.84 13.81
N LEU A 38 -8.66 19.53 13.16
CA LEU A 38 -7.23 19.26 13.29
C LEU A 38 -6.68 19.79 14.61
N ASP A 39 -5.91 18.94 15.29
CA ASP A 39 -5.11 19.28 16.46
C ASP A 39 -3.78 19.87 15.97
N SER A 40 -3.66 21.19 16.10
CA SER A 40 -2.51 21.95 15.65
C SER A 40 -1.22 21.50 16.35
N ASP A 41 -1.27 21.21 17.64
CA ASP A 41 -0.08 20.84 18.42
C ASP A 41 0.41 19.45 18.04
N ARG A 42 -0.49 18.51 17.77
CA ARG A 42 -0.12 17.17 17.26
C ARG A 42 0.51 17.23 15.88
N VAL A 43 0.00 18.08 14.98
CA VAL A 43 0.61 18.29 13.66
C VAL A 43 2.02 18.88 13.82
N ASP A 44 2.19 19.89 14.68
CA ASP A 44 3.50 20.52 14.91
C ASP A 44 4.50 19.54 15.53
N ALA A 45 4.09 18.77 16.53
CA ALA A 45 4.93 17.76 17.16
C ALA A 45 5.40 16.69 16.16
N LEU A 46 4.52 16.25 15.26
CA LEU A 46 4.91 15.33 14.19
C LEU A 46 5.91 15.98 13.23
N VAL A 47 5.63 17.21 12.78
CA VAL A 47 6.51 17.95 11.87
C VAL A 47 7.89 18.21 12.48
N ASP A 48 7.98 18.52 13.77
CA ASP A 48 9.26 18.67 14.47
C ASP A 48 10.13 17.41 14.33
N VAL A 49 9.52 16.22 14.47
CA VAL A 49 10.20 14.94 14.32
C VAL A 49 10.62 14.68 12.87
N LEU A 50 9.72 14.91 11.92
CA LEU A 50 10.00 14.71 10.49
C LEU A 50 11.07 15.68 9.98
N ALA A 51 11.05 16.93 10.43
CA ALA A 51 12.04 17.94 10.08
C ALA A 51 13.43 17.62 10.64
N ARG A 52 13.52 17.15 11.90
CA ARG A 52 14.78 16.64 12.47
C ARG A 52 15.34 15.47 11.66
N THR A 53 14.49 14.56 11.22
CA THR A 53 14.88 13.44 10.35
C THR A 53 15.32 13.92 8.97
N ARG A 54 14.63 14.91 8.39
CA ARG A 54 15.06 15.54 7.12
C ARG A 54 16.43 16.21 7.23
N ALA A 55 16.75 16.80 8.38
CA ALA A 55 18.03 17.46 8.61
C ALA A 55 19.22 16.49 8.58
N THR A 56 19.01 15.16 8.73
CA THR A 56 20.06 14.15 8.58
C THR A 56 20.28 13.72 7.13
N GLY A 57 19.59 14.34 6.17
CA GLY A 57 19.67 13.99 4.74
C GLY A 57 18.70 12.89 4.30
N THR A 58 17.86 12.38 5.20
CA THR A 58 16.83 11.38 4.88
C THR A 58 15.65 12.05 4.18
N GLU A 59 15.21 11.49 3.07
CA GLU A 59 13.99 11.90 2.38
C GLU A 59 12.76 11.37 3.11
N ILE A 60 11.75 12.23 3.29
CA ILE A 60 10.48 11.90 3.93
C ILE A 60 9.35 12.11 2.94
N VAL A 61 8.45 11.13 2.88
CA VAL A 61 7.12 11.22 2.26
C VAL A 61 6.09 11.00 3.37
N LEU A 62 5.17 11.94 3.55
CA LEU A 62 4.10 11.81 4.56
C LEU A 62 2.81 11.39 3.89
N VAL A 63 2.21 10.27 4.33
CA VAL A 63 0.83 9.90 3.99
C VAL A 63 -0.06 10.29 5.16
N SER A 64 -0.94 11.26 4.95
CA SER A 64 -1.76 11.83 6.02
C SER A 64 -3.23 11.56 5.80
N SER A 65 -3.93 11.17 6.86
CA SER A 65 -5.39 11.27 6.96
C SER A 65 -5.80 12.66 7.51
N GLY A 66 -7.09 12.85 7.78
CA GLY A 66 -7.59 14.01 8.54
C GLY A 66 -8.27 15.09 7.71
N ALA A 67 -8.33 14.96 6.37
CA ALA A 67 -9.03 15.91 5.50
C ALA A 67 -10.50 16.09 5.90
N ILE A 68 -11.27 15.00 6.00
CA ILE A 68 -12.68 15.07 6.44
C ILE A 68 -12.80 15.80 7.79
N ALA A 69 -11.97 15.44 8.77
CA ALA A 69 -12.01 16.03 10.10
C ALA A 69 -11.70 17.53 10.07
N ALA A 70 -10.73 17.95 9.24
CA ALA A 70 -10.40 19.35 9.01
C ALA A 70 -11.56 20.15 8.39
N GLY A 71 -12.41 19.49 7.59
CA GLY A 71 -13.56 20.10 6.93
C GLY A 71 -14.82 20.20 7.78
N LEU A 72 -14.93 19.47 8.91
CA LEU A 72 -16.16 19.44 9.70
C LEU A 72 -16.54 20.82 10.26
N ALA A 73 -15.67 21.43 11.06
CA ALA A 73 -15.94 22.73 11.69
C ALA A 73 -16.17 23.86 10.67
N PRO A 74 -15.37 24.01 9.59
CA PRO A 74 -15.64 24.99 8.53
C PRO A 74 -17.00 24.84 7.83
N LEU A 75 -17.51 23.60 7.73
CA LEU A 75 -18.81 23.31 7.14
C LEU A 75 -19.96 23.36 8.16
N GLY A 76 -19.68 23.69 9.43
CA GLY A 76 -20.69 23.68 10.49
C GLY A 76 -21.21 22.28 10.84
N LEU A 77 -20.44 21.23 10.54
CA LEU A 77 -20.80 19.85 10.82
C LEU A 77 -20.30 19.46 12.22
N ALA A 78 -21.22 19.00 13.08
CA ALA A 78 -20.89 18.54 14.42
C ALA A 78 -20.21 17.16 14.43
N GLU A 79 -20.52 16.32 13.44
CA GLU A 79 -20.01 14.96 13.33
C GLU A 79 -19.67 14.60 11.88
N ARG A 80 -18.96 13.49 11.71
CA ARG A 80 -18.61 12.97 10.39
C ARG A 80 -19.89 12.54 9.65
N PRO A 81 -20.15 13.04 8.42
CA PRO A 81 -21.29 12.60 7.62
C PRO A 81 -21.26 11.08 7.38
N GLN A 82 -22.43 10.45 7.31
CA GLN A 82 -22.55 9.02 7.05
C GLN A 82 -22.61 8.69 5.56
N ASP A 83 -23.13 9.61 4.75
CA ASP A 83 -23.23 9.46 3.31
C ASP A 83 -21.93 9.85 2.59
N LEU A 84 -21.67 9.22 1.45
CA LEU A 84 -20.45 9.44 0.67
C LEU A 84 -20.31 10.90 0.22
N ALA A 85 -21.39 11.52 -0.26
CA ALA A 85 -21.34 12.88 -0.78
C ALA A 85 -20.96 13.90 0.32
N GLY A 86 -21.54 13.75 1.52
CA GLY A 86 -21.19 14.56 2.70
C GLY A 86 -19.73 14.37 3.11
N GLN A 87 -19.23 13.13 3.09
CA GLN A 87 -17.81 12.87 3.39
C GLN A 87 -16.88 13.46 2.32
N GLN A 88 -17.24 13.37 1.04
CA GLN A 88 -16.49 13.98 -0.05
C GLN A 88 -16.48 15.51 0.03
N ALA A 89 -17.60 16.13 0.41
CA ALA A 89 -17.68 17.57 0.62
C ALA A 89 -16.77 18.02 1.78
N ALA A 90 -16.80 17.30 2.91
CA ALA A 90 -15.92 17.55 4.04
C ALA A 90 -14.44 17.36 3.68
N ALA A 91 -14.10 16.29 2.95
CA ALA A 91 -12.74 16.06 2.46
C ALA A 91 -12.29 17.18 1.51
N CYS A 92 -13.15 17.62 0.59
CA CYS A 92 -12.84 18.70 -0.37
C CYS A 92 -12.45 20.00 0.35
N VAL A 93 -13.25 20.44 1.31
CA VAL A 93 -12.94 21.64 2.12
C VAL A 93 -11.72 21.43 2.99
N GLY A 94 -11.67 20.30 3.71
CA GLY A 94 -10.64 20.06 4.69
C GLY A 94 -9.27 19.71 4.13
N GLN A 95 -9.18 19.20 2.90
CA GLN A 95 -7.90 18.86 2.26
C GLN A 95 -7.02 20.09 2.05
N GLY A 96 -7.61 21.23 1.65
CA GLY A 96 -6.89 22.49 1.56
C GLY A 96 -6.36 22.96 2.92
N LEU A 97 -7.20 22.85 3.97
CA LEU A 97 -6.84 23.25 5.33
C LEU A 97 -5.74 22.36 5.93
N LEU A 98 -5.81 21.05 5.71
CA LEU A 98 -4.81 20.08 6.13
C LEU A 98 -3.43 20.42 5.52
N VAL A 99 -3.39 20.64 4.21
CA VAL A 99 -2.13 20.98 3.52
C VAL A 99 -1.62 22.36 3.90
N ALA A 100 -2.50 23.34 4.10
CA ALA A 100 -2.11 24.66 4.60
C ALA A 100 -1.46 24.55 5.99
N ARG A 101 -2.01 23.73 6.89
CA ARG A 101 -1.45 23.49 8.22
C ARG A 101 -0.07 22.83 8.15
N TYR A 102 0.09 21.78 7.33
CA TYR A 102 1.41 21.17 7.12
C TYR A 102 2.40 22.17 6.50
N THR A 103 1.98 22.94 5.52
CA THR A 103 2.83 23.95 4.85
C THR A 103 3.34 24.97 5.87
N ALA A 104 2.45 25.51 6.71
CA ALA A 104 2.82 26.46 7.75
C ALA A 104 3.79 25.84 8.79
N SER A 105 3.53 24.59 9.20
CA SER A 105 4.38 23.92 10.19
C SER A 105 5.77 23.58 9.65
N PHE A 106 5.88 23.04 8.43
CA PHE A 106 7.16 22.73 7.79
C PHE A 106 7.96 23.99 7.45
N ALA A 107 7.29 25.12 7.18
CA ALA A 107 7.95 26.40 6.93
C ALA A 107 8.80 26.88 8.12
N ARG A 108 8.47 26.48 9.36
CA ARG A 108 9.32 26.74 10.56
C ARG A 108 10.74 26.20 10.42
N TYR A 109 10.94 25.20 9.55
CA TYR A 109 12.20 24.53 9.29
C TYR A 109 12.78 24.85 7.89
N GLY A 110 12.19 25.82 7.17
CA GLY A 110 12.59 26.13 5.79
C GLY A 110 12.28 25.02 4.78
N LEU A 111 11.45 24.05 5.16
CA LEU A 111 11.05 22.93 4.30
C LEU A 111 9.79 23.29 3.51
N ARG A 112 9.83 23.00 2.20
CA ARG A 112 8.68 23.15 1.30
C ARG A 112 7.86 21.86 1.27
N VAL A 113 6.57 21.98 1.04
CA VAL A 113 5.62 20.88 0.93
C VAL A 113 5.09 20.78 -0.51
N GLY A 114 4.90 19.57 -1.02
CA GLY A 114 4.15 19.31 -2.24
C GLY A 114 2.92 18.47 -1.95
N GLN A 115 1.72 18.97 -2.29
CA GLN A 115 0.50 18.17 -2.17
C GLN A 115 0.45 17.11 -3.27
N VAL A 116 0.05 15.90 -2.89
CA VAL A 116 -0.17 14.79 -3.81
C VAL A 116 -1.49 14.12 -3.46
N LEU A 117 -2.38 14.04 -4.44
CA LEU A 117 -3.65 13.33 -4.32
C LEU A 117 -3.60 12.14 -5.29
N LEU A 118 -3.81 10.94 -4.77
CA LEU A 118 -3.81 9.71 -5.55
C LEU A 118 -5.00 8.86 -5.12
N THR A 119 -5.48 8.02 -6.02
CA THR A 119 -6.29 6.88 -5.63
C THR A 119 -5.50 5.58 -5.70
N ALA A 120 -5.92 4.56 -4.95
CA ALA A 120 -5.36 3.21 -5.10
C ALA A 120 -5.46 2.72 -6.57
N ASP A 121 -6.54 3.07 -7.27
CA ASP A 121 -6.76 2.74 -8.68
C ASP A 121 -5.75 3.46 -9.61
N ASP A 122 -5.31 4.68 -9.26
CA ASP A 122 -4.31 5.41 -10.05
C ASP A 122 -2.92 4.80 -9.98
N ILE A 123 -2.57 4.21 -8.83
CA ILE A 123 -1.32 3.43 -8.71
C ILE A 123 -1.43 2.14 -9.52
N GLY A 124 -2.66 1.71 -9.82
CA GLY A 124 -2.90 0.48 -10.52
C GLY A 124 -2.58 0.48 -12.01
N ARG A 125 -2.90 1.57 -12.69
CA ARG A 125 -2.69 1.62 -14.14
C ARG A 125 -1.27 2.06 -14.44
N ARG A 126 -0.54 1.25 -15.21
CA ARG A 126 0.90 1.42 -15.51
C ARG A 126 1.28 2.85 -15.95
N ALA A 127 0.44 3.51 -16.75
CA ALA A 127 0.68 4.87 -17.20
C ALA A 127 0.63 5.89 -16.05
N GLN A 128 -0.36 5.78 -15.16
CA GLN A 128 -0.54 6.69 -14.03
C GLN A 128 0.48 6.39 -12.92
N TYR A 129 0.79 5.13 -12.67
CA TYR A 129 1.92 4.71 -11.83
C TYR A 129 3.20 5.43 -12.25
N ARG A 130 3.56 5.37 -13.54
CA ARG A 130 4.77 6.03 -14.08
C ARG A 130 4.73 7.56 -13.90
N ASN A 131 3.57 8.18 -14.11
CA ASN A 131 3.39 9.62 -13.95
C ASN A 131 3.55 10.03 -12.48
N ALA A 132 2.87 9.33 -11.57
CA ALA A 132 2.98 9.56 -10.13
C ALA A 132 4.42 9.36 -9.63
N TYR A 133 5.10 8.30 -10.07
CA TYR A 133 6.51 8.05 -9.78
C TYR A 133 7.40 9.23 -10.20
N ARG A 134 7.29 9.67 -11.46
CA ARG A 134 8.10 10.77 -12.00
C ARG A 134 7.86 12.07 -11.25
N ALA A 135 6.59 12.38 -10.95
CA ALA A 135 6.22 13.57 -10.20
C ALA A 135 6.80 13.53 -8.77
N LEU A 136 6.57 12.45 -8.02
CA LEU A 136 7.07 12.28 -6.65
C LEU A 136 8.61 12.30 -6.62
N ALA A 137 9.28 11.62 -7.54
CA ALA A 137 10.73 11.64 -7.65
C ALA A 137 11.25 13.07 -7.91
N LYS A 138 10.56 13.86 -8.75
CA LYS A 138 10.93 15.25 -9.00
C LYS A 138 10.72 16.13 -7.78
N VAL A 139 9.59 16.02 -7.08
CA VAL A 139 9.31 16.76 -5.83
C VAL A 139 10.37 16.48 -4.78
N LEU A 140 10.74 15.21 -4.59
CA LEU A 140 11.82 14.80 -3.68
C LEU A 140 13.17 15.38 -4.10
N SER A 141 13.53 15.31 -5.38
CA SER A 141 14.79 15.88 -5.90
C SER A 141 14.88 17.41 -5.74
N MET A 142 13.74 18.10 -5.66
CA MET A 142 13.67 19.54 -5.39
C MET A 142 13.70 19.86 -3.88
N GLY A 143 13.87 18.85 -3.03
CA GLY A 143 13.99 18.98 -1.58
C GLY A 143 12.66 19.21 -0.84
N ALA A 144 11.51 19.16 -1.52
CA ALA A 144 10.20 19.30 -0.91
C ALA A 144 9.74 17.99 -0.24
N VAL A 145 8.90 18.09 0.80
CA VAL A 145 8.24 16.96 1.48
C VAL A 145 6.90 16.70 0.80
N PRO A 146 6.72 15.55 0.10
CA PRO A 146 5.41 15.20 -0.43
C PRO A 146 4.44 14.87 0.71
N ILE A 147 3.26 15.48 0.69
CA ILE A 147 2.13 15.16 1.57
C ILE A 147 1.08 14.48 0.71
N VAL A 148 1.02 13.16 0.82
CA VAL A 148 0.11 12.30 0.07
C VAL A 148 -1.16 12.06 0.87
N ASN A 149 -2.31 12.14 0.22
CA ASN A 149 -3.59 11.68 0.74
C ASN A 149 -4.41 11.06 -0.40
N GLU A 150 -5.43 10.29 -0.04
CA GLU A 150 -6.42 9.78 -0.99
C GLU A 150 -7.16 10.94 -1.68
N ASN A 151 -7.45 10.81 -2.97
CA ASN A 151 -8.29 11.76 -3.68
C ASN A 151 -9.79 11.46 -3.45
N ASP A 152 -10.26 11.79 -2.25
CA ASP A 152 -11.62 11.45 -1.78
C ASP A 152 -12.73 11.92 -2.75
N THR A 153 -12.56 13.05 -3.46
CA THR A 153 -13.56 13.60 -4.38
C THR A 153 -13.84 12.71 -5.60
N VAL A 154 -12.87 11.92 -6.05
CA VAL A 154 -13.02 11.02 -7.21
C VAL A 154 -13.08 9.54 -6.79
N ALA A 155 -12.96 9.24 -5.50
CA ALA A 155 -13.09 7.90 -4.97
C ALA A 155 -14.54 7.40 -5.17
N THR A 156 -14.69 6.27 -5.88
CA THR A 156 -16.02 5.71 -6.21
C THR A 156 -16.56 4.73 -5.17
N SER A 157 -15.71 4.28 -4.25
CA SER A 157 -16.12 3.45 -3.11
C SER A 157 -16.40 4.33 -1.90
N GLU A 158 -17.23 3.82 -0.97
CA GLU A 158 -17.32 4.40 0.38
C GLU A 158 -15.92 4.68 0.93
N ILE A 159 -15.70 5.86 1.51
CA ILE A 159 -14.41 6.25 2.08
C ILE A 159 -14.16 5.38 3.32
N ARG A 160 -13.30 4.37 3.21
CA ARG A 160 -13.14 3.35 4.24
C ARG A 160 -12.09 3.76 5.26
N PHE A 161 -12.29 3.30 6.49
CA PHE A 161 -11.26 3.39 7.50
C PHE A 161 -10.07 2.51 7.10
N GLY A 162 -8.88 3.10 6.99
CA GLY A 162 -7.64 2.39 6.66
C GLY A 162 -7.21 2.45 5.19
N ASP A 163 -7.94 3.16 4.32
CA ASP A 163 -7.52 3.36 2.92
C ASP A 163 -6.13 4.00 2.83
N ASN A 164 -5.83 4.93 3.74
CA ASN A 164 -4.51 5.53 3.85
C ASN A 164 -3.41 4.59 4.38
N ASP A 165 -3.74 3.51 5.10
CA ASP A 165 -2.73 2.49 5.45
C ASP A 165 -2.29 1.76 4.17
N ARG A 166 -3.26 1.33 3.35
CA ARG A 166 -3.02 0.67 2.06
C ARG A 166 -2.30 1.61 1.08
N LEU A 167 -2.76 2.85 0.96
CA LEU A 167 -2.12 3.87 0.14
C LEU A 167 -0.66 4.09 0.57
N ALA A 168 -0.37 4.11 1.87
CA ALA A 168 1.01 4.25 2.34
C ALA A 168 1.90 3.07 1.95
N ALA A 169 1.38 1.84 1.99
CA ALA A 169 2.11 0.67 1.49
C ALA A 169 2.42 0.80 -0.01
N LEU A 170 1.42 1.17 -0.82
CA LEU A 170 1.57 1.38 -2.26
C LEU A 170 2.54 2.53 -2.59
N VAL A 171 2.44 3.65 -1.87
CA VAL A 171 3.33 4.80 -2.02
C VAL A 171 4.75 4.41 -1.63
N SER A 172 4.95 3.61 -0.58
CA SER A 172 6.27 3.13 -0.17
C SER A 172 6.96 2.34 -1.29
N HIS A 173 6.21 1.51 -2.00
CA HIS A 173 6.69 0.83 -3.19
C HIS A 173 6.95 1.79 -4.35
N LEU A 174 5.97 2.65 -4.66
CA LEU A 174 6.03 3.64 -5.74
C LEU A 174 7.28 4.49 -5.64
N VAL A 175 7.55 5.05 -4.46
CA VAL A 175 8.72 5.91 -4.25
C VAL A 175 9.98 5.12 -3.93
N ARG A 176 9.96 3.78 -3.95
CA ARG A 176 11.10 2.93 -3.59
C ARG A 176 11.67 3.28 -2.20
N ALA A 177 10.79 3.43 -1.22
CA ALA A 177 11.18 3.71 0.15
C ALA A 177 11.99 2.55 0.73
N ASP A 178 12.89 2.87 1.64
CA ASP A 178 13.67 1.91 2.42
C ASP A 178 12.95 1.48 3.69
N LEU A 179 11.95 2.25 4.13
CA LEU A 179 11.17 2.01 5.33
C LEU A 179 9.78 2.63 5.20
N LEU A 180 8.78 1.92 5.73
CA LEU A 180 7.46 2.46 6.01
C LEU A 180 7.25 2.53 7.52
N VAL A 181 6.81 3.68 8.05
CA VAL A 181 6.43 3.85 9.45
C VAL A 181 4.93 4.10 9.52
N LEU A 182 4.20 3.16 10.13
CA LEU A 182 2.76 3.28 10.37
C LEU A 182 2.53 3.79 11.79
N LEU A 183 2.13 5.06 11.91
CA LEU A 183 1.76 5.66 13.19
C LEU A 183 0.29 5.36 13.53
N SER A 184 0.08 4.76 14.69
CA SER A 184 -1.24 4.41 15.25
C SER A 184 -1.50 5.14 16.58
N ASP A 185 -2.70 4.92 17.09
CA ASP A 185 -3.13 5.12 18.47
C ASP A 185 -2.54 4.08 19.46
N ILE A 186 -2.33 2.84 19.00
CA ILE A 186 -1.68 1.76 19.76
C ILE A 186 -0.17 1.75 19.48
N ASP A 187 0.63 1.35 20.45
CA ASP A 187 2.10 1.38 20.40
C ASP A 187 2.76 0.20 19.66
N GLY A 188 1.99 -0.80 19.22
CA GLY A 188 2.44 -1.90 18.38
C GLY A 188 1.34 -2.95 18.13
N LEU A 189 1.73 -4.08 17.55
CA LEU A 189 0.89 -5.27 17.43
C LEU A 189 1.05 -6.12 18.69
N TYR A 190 -0.06 -6.68 19.16
CA TYR A 190 -0.12 -7.57 20.32
C TYR A 190 -0.59 -8.96 19.89
N ASP A 191 -0.21 -9.99 20.64
CA ASP A 191 -0.69 -11.37 20.48
C ASP A 191 -2.18 -11.55 20.83
N GLY A 192 -2.80 -10.56 21.47
CA GLY A 192 -4.22 -10.49 21.74
C GLY A 192 -4.68 -9.05 22.03
N ASP A 193 -5.88 -8.88 22.58
CA ASP A 193 -6.39 -7.56 22.97
C ASP A 193 -5.47 -6.93 24.05
N PRO A 194 -4.81 -5.78 23.79
CA PRO A 194 -3.87 -5.17 24.74
C PRO A 194 -4.51 -4.73 26.05
N ARG A 195 -5.85 -4.70 26.14
CA ARG A 195 -6.60 -4.41 27.37
C ARG A 195 -6.72 -5.63 28.29
N ARG A 196 -6.42 -6.83 27.79
CA ARG A 196 -6.47 -8.08 28.57
C ARG A 196 -5.16 -8.31 29.33
N PRO A 197 -5.22 -8.75 30.60
CA PRO A 197 -4.04 -9.17 31.33
C PRO A 197 -3.31 -10.30 30.60
N GLY A 198 -2.00 -10.13 30.39
CA GLY A 198 -1.15 -11.14 29.74
C GLY A 198 -0.89 -10.93 28.26
N ALA A 199 -1.57 -9.98 27.59
CA ALA A 199 -1.26 -9.64 26.20
C ALA A 199 0.16 -9.04 26.08
N GLN A 200 0.96 -9.58 25.18
CA GLN A 200 2.33 -9.15 24.94
C GLN A 200 2.46 -8.49 23.57
N ARG A 201 3.21 -7.38 23.55
CA ARG A 201 3.53 -6.70 22.29
C ARG A 201 4.53 -7.54 21.51
N LEU A 202 4.18 -7.87 20.28
CA LEU A 202 5.06 -8.53 19.33
C LEU A 202 6.14 -7.54 18.90
N LYS A 203 7.41 -7.92 19.08
CA LYS A 203 8.55 -7.05 18.73
C LYS A 203 8.88 -7.12 17.25
N ASP A 204 8.88 -8.34 16.70
CA ASP A 204 9.34 -8.65 15.36
C ASP A 204 8.38 -9.63 14.69
N ILE A 205 8.12 -9.40 13.40
CA ILE A 205 7.29 -10.23 12.53
C ILE A 205 8.09 -10.51 11.26
N HIS A 206 8.48 -11.77 11.06
CA HIS A 206 9.28 -12.24 9.93
C HIS A 206 8.45 -12.84 8.79
N GLY A 207 7.15 -13.02 8.99
CA GLY A 207 6.26 -13.49 7.94
C GLY A 207 4.88 -13.87 8.44
N GLN A 208 4.09 -14.48 7.56
CA GLN A 208 2.71 -14.85 7.84
C GLN A 208 2.58 -15.84 9.00
N GLN A 209 3.56 -16.71 9.18
CA GLN A 209 3.59 -17.70 10.24
C GLN A 209 3.58 -17.07 11.64
N ASP A 210 4.19 -15.89 11.81
CA ASP A 210 4.23 -15.20 13.11
C ASP A 210 2.90 -14.51 13.43
N LEU A 211 2.00 -14.41 12.44
CA LEU A 211 0.67 -13.83 12.57
C LEU A 211 -0.44 -14.90 12.67
N ALA A 212 -0.09 -16.19 12.59
CA ALA A 212 -1.08 -17.27 12.50
C ALA A 212 -1.98 -17.36 13.74
N ASP A 213 -1.40 -17.15 14.92
CA ASP A 213 -2.09 -17.23 16.22
C ASP A 213 -2.51 -15.86 16.76
N VAL A 214 -2.30 -14.79 15.98
CA VAL A 214 -2.59 -13.42 16.41
C VAL A 214 -4.07 -13.11 16.18
N GLU A 215 -4.80 -12.86 17.26
CA GLU A 215 -6.19 -12.41 17.20
C GLU A 215 -6.26 -10.94 16.74
N LEU A 216 -6.29 -10.73 15.42
CA LEU A 216 -6.62 -9.45 14.82
C LEU A 216 -8.13 -9.23 14.96
N GLY A 217 -8.57 -8.73 16.12
CA GLY A 217 -9.95 -8.65 16.58
C GLY A 217 -11.05 -8.54 15.52
N GLY A 218 -12.08 -9.37 15.64
CA GLY A 218 -13.24 -9.43 14.75
C GLY A 218 -14.14 -8.19 14.81
N ALA A 219 -14.98 -8.04 13.79
CA ALA A 219 -15.99 -6.98 13.70
C ALA A 219 -16.92 -7.02 14.92
N GLY A 220 -16.88 -5.99 15.78
CA GLY A 220 -17.87 -5.84 16.84
C GLY A 220 -17.44 -5.22 18.17
N SER A 221 -16.15 -5.00 18.48
CA SER A 221 -15.79 -4.24 19.69
C SER A 221 -15.59 -2.75 19.38
N GLY A 222 -16.38 -1.90 20.03
CA GLY A 222 -16.77 -0.54 19.62
C GLY A 222 -15.70 0.55 19.52
N VAL A 223 -14.40 0.24 19.57
CA VAL A 223 -13.32 1.20 19.29
C VAL A 223 -12.10 0.41 18.78
N GLY A 224 -11.66 0.62 17.53
CA GLY A 224 -10.31 0.24 17.08
C GLY A 224 -10.10 -1.11 16.37
N THR A 225 -11.12 -1.97 16.24
CA THR A 225 -10.95 -3.33 15.66
C THR A 225 -10.62 -3.35 14.15
N GLY A 226 -11.24 -2.47 13.35
CA GLY A 226 -10.92 -2.37 11.92
C GLY A 226 -9.51 -1.85 11.64
N GLY A 227 -8.97 -1.03 12.54
CA GLY A 227 -7.72 -0.30 12.31
C GLY A 227 -6.44 -1.11 12.43
N MET A 228 -6.43 -2.19 13.22
CA MET A 228 -5.25 -3.05 13.29
C MET A 228 -5.17 -3.96 12.07
N LYS A 229 -6.30 -4.52 11.63
CA LYS A 229 -6.37 -5.37 10.44
C LYS A 229 -5.84 -4.65 9.19
N THR A 230 -6.23 -3.38 8.98
CA THR A 230 -5.74 -2.60 7.82
C THR A 230 -4.26 -2.28 7.92
N LYS A 231 -3.72 -2.06 9.12
CA LYS A 231 -2.27 -1.82 9.32
C LYS A 231 -1.44 -3.08 9.12
N VAL A 232 -1.91 -4.23 9.60
CA VAL A 232 -1.24 -5.52 9.34
C VAL A 232 -1.28 -5.83 7.85
N GLU A 233 -2.40 -5.61 7.16
CA GLU A 233 -2.47 -5.81 5.72
C GLU A 233 -1.52 -4.85 4.97
N ALA A 234 -1.50 -3.56 5.32
CA ALA A 234 -0.53 -2.61 4.76
C ALA A 234 0.92 -3.02 5.01
N ALA A 235 1.21 -3.54 6.21
CA ALA A 235 2.54 -4.05 6.53
C ALA A 235 2.89 -5.25 5.65
N ARG A 236 1.97 -6.20 5.43
CA ARG A 236 2.16 -7.35 4.54
C ARG A 236 2.43 -6.93 3.09
N ILE A 237 1.69 -5.94 2.58
CA ILE A 237 1.90 -5.38 1.24
C ILE A 237 3.31 -4.82 1.11
N ALA A 238 3.71 -3.96 2.05
CA ALA A 238 5.02 -3.32 2.02
C ALA A 238 6.17 -4.32 2.18
N THR A 239 6.07 -5.25 3.14
CA THR A 239 7.14 -6.25 3.37
C THR A 239 7.25 -7.27 2.25
N GLY A 240 6.13 -7.65 1.62
CA GLY A 240 6.12 -8.46 0.40
C GLY A 240 6.83 -7.76 -0.77
N ALA A 241 6.76 -6.42 -0.83
CA ALA A 241 7.50 -5.60 -1.79
C ALA A 241 8.95 -5.26 -1.37
N GLY A 242 9.44 -5.89 -0.30
CA GLY A 242 10.80 -5.69 0.19
C GLY A 242 11.01 -4.42 1.02
N VAL A 243 9.94 -3.76 1.48
CA VAL A 243 9.99 -2.57 2.34
C VAL A 243 9.66 -2.97 3.79
N PRO A 244 10.63 -2.93 4.73
CA PRO A 244 10.35 -3.18 6.14
C PRO A 244 9.40 -2.13 6.72
N VAL A 245 8.62 -2.52 7.73
CA VAL A 245 7.59 -1.65 8.34
C VAL A 245 7.76 -1.55 9.85
N VAL A 246 7.72 -0.34 10.40
CA VAL A 246 7.59 -0.11 11.83
C VAL A 246 6.18 0.36 12.15
N LEU A 247 5.46 -0.43 12.96
CA LEU A 247 4.14 -0.08 13.50
C LEU A 247 4.30 0.39 14.94
N THR A 248 3.96 1.65 15.23
CA THR A 248 4.04 2.18 16.60
C THR A 248 3.08 3.34 16.82
N ALA A 249 3.01 3.87 18.04
CA ALA A 249 2.18 5.02 18.35
C ALA A 249 2.80 6.31 17.81
N ALA A 250 1.98 7.30 17.44
CA ALA A 250 2.46 8.60 16.95
C ALA A 250 3.45 9.30 17.90
N ARG A 251 3.24 9.17 19.22
CA ARG A 251 4.16 9.71 20.25
C ARG A 251 5.57 9.10 20.22
N HIS A 252 5.73 7.91 19.63
CA HIS A 252 7.00 7.21 19.48
C HIS A 252 7.64 7.42 18.09
N ALA A 253 7.13 8.36 17.28
CA ALA A 253 7.67 8.62 15.94
C ALA A 253 9.18 8.95 15.96
N ALA A 254 9.64 9.71 16.97
CA ALA A 254 11.05 10.05 17.10
C ALA A 254 11.91 8.80 17.37
N ASP A 255 11.45 7.92 18.25
CA ASP A 255 12.13 6.66 18.57
C ASP A 255 12.17 5.74 17.34
N ALA A 256 11.04 5.62 16.63
CA ALA A 256 10.92 4.81 15.44
C ALA A 256 11.84 5.27 14.32
N LEU A 257 11.93 6.58 14.05
CA LEU A 257 12.78 7.13 13.00
C LEU A 257 14.27 7.13 13.38
N ALA A 258 14.58 7.13 14.68
CA ALA A 258 15.94 6.95 15.19
C ALA A 258 16.36 5.47 15.26
N GLY A 259 15.50 4.54 14.87
CA GLY A 259 15.78 3.11 14.88
C GLY A 259 15.75 2.48 16.27
N ARG A 260 15.24 3.13 17.31
CA ARG A 260 15.09 2.51 18.63
C ARG A 260 14.07 1.36 18.58
N GLU A 261 14.18 0.44 19.52
CA GLU A 261 13.26 -0.70 19.67
C GLU A 261 11.88 -0.28 20.21
N THR A 262 11.12 0.47 19.40
CA THR A 262 9.73 0.85 19.68
C THR A 262 8.75 0.15 18.75
N GLY A 263 7.58 -0.20 19.30
CA GLY A 263 6.53 -0.93 18.59
C GLY A 263 6.98 -2.22 17.94
N THR A 264 6.34 -2.57 16.83
CA THR A 264 6.53 -3.83 16.11
C THR A 264 7.24 -3.58 14.79
N LEU A 265 8.32 -4.34 14.53
CA LEU A 265 9.01 -4.36 13.24
C LEU A 265 8.52 -5.54 12.41
N PHE A 266 8.00 -5.25 11.22
CA PHE A 266 7.74 -6.24 10.19
C PHE A 266 8.95 -6.28 9.25
N HIS A 267 9.62 -7.42 9.22
CA HIS A 267 10.77 -7.67 8.38
C HIS A 267 10.33 -7.88 6.93
N ARG A 268 11.19 -7.51 5.99
CA ARG A 268 10.96 -7.78 4.57
C ARG A 268 10.82 -9.29 4.33
N THR A 269 9.84 -9.68 3.53
CA THR A 269 9.54 -11.08 3.18
C THR A 269 9.74 -11.37 1.70
N GLY A 270 9.66 -10.34 0.85
CA GLY A 270 9.99 -10.42 -0.56
C GLY A 270 11.15 -9.50 -0.96
N ASP A 271 11.49 -9.55 -2.25
CA ASP A 271 12.53 -8.72 -2.84
C ASP A 271 11.98 -7.38 -3.34
N ARG A 272 12.84 -6.35 -3.39
CA ARG A 272 12.54 -5.03 -3.97
C ARG A 272 12.51 -5.10 -5.50
N ASN A 273 11.72 -6.00 -6.07
CA ASN A 273 11.53 -6.05 -7.52
C ASN A 273 10.58 -4.94 -7.96
N SER A 274 10.78 -4.44 -9.18
CA SER A 274 10.02 -3.32 -9.76
C SER A 274 8.61 -3.72 -10.20
N ASP A 275 7.95 -4.60 -9.46
CA ASP A 275 6.68 -5.18 -9.88
C ASP A 275 5.59 -4.14 -9.63
N HIS A 276 5.22 -3.41 -10.68
CA HIS A 276 4.13 -2.44 -10.62
C HIS A 276 2.78 -3.13 -10.39
N LEU A 277 2.74 -4.44 -10.18
CA LEU A 277 1.54 -5.24 -9.96
C LEU A 277 1.23 -5.56 -8.49
N LEU A 278 1.98 -5.04 -7.52
CA LEU A 278 1.75 -5.29 -6.08
C LEU A 278 0.32 -4.95 -5.60
N TRP A 279 -0.14 -3.72 -5.82
CA TRP A 279 -1.13 -3.56 -6.86
C TRP A 279 -2.30 -4.54 -7.01
N LEU A 280 -2.27 -5.33 -8.08
CA LEU A 280 -3.30 -6.30 -8.43
C LEU A 280 -3.52 -7.32 -7.31
N GLU A 281 -2.48 -7.71 -6.59
CA GLU A 281 -2.62 -8.68 -5.50
C GLU A 281 -3.43 -8.09 -4.35
N HIS A 282 -3.09 -6.87 -3.91
CA HIS A 282 -3.58 -6.34 -2.64
C HIS A 282 -4.38 -5.04 -2.73
N ALA A 283 -4.28 -4.34 -3.85
CA ALA A 283 -4.82 -3.04 -4.31
C ALA A 283 -6.17 -2.99 -5.03
N SER A 284 -6.41 -3.99 -5.87
CA SER A 284 -7.52 -3.92 -6.83
C SER A 284 -8.85 -4.32 -6.22
N SER A 285 -9.89 -3.51 -6.43
CA SER A 285 -11.27 -4.00 -6.42
C SER A 285 -11.59 -4.52 -7.82
N PRO A 286 -11.65 -5.83 -8.05
CA PRO A 286 -11.89 -6.37 -9.38
C PRO A 286 -13.23 -5.87 -9.93
N ARG A 287 -13.22 -5.39 -11.17
CA ARG A 287 -14.41 -4.88 -11.88
C ARG A 287 -15.15 -5.99 -12.64
N GLY A 288 -14.56 -7.18 -12.69
CA GLY A 288 -15.15 -8.37 -13.27
C GLY A 288 -14.33 -9.62 -13.03
N THR A 289 -14.84 -10.72 -13.58
CA THR A 289 -14.33 -12.07 -13.41
C THR A 289 -14.21 -12.74 -14.77
N VAL A 290 -13.08 -13.42 -15.00
CA VAL A 290 -12.81 -14.21 -16.21
C VAL A 290 -12.55 -15.64 -15.77
N GLN A 291 -13.47 -16.54 -16.10
CA GLN A 291 -13.33 -17.96 -15.83
C GLN A 291 -12.52 -18.62 -16.94
N LEU A 292 -11.59 -19.49 -16.55
CA LEU A 292 -10.58 -20.07 -17.41
C LEU A 292 -10.81 -21.57 -17.63
N THR A 293 -10.22 -22.11 -18.70
CA THR A 293 -10.07 -23.56 -18.87
C THR A 293 -8.97 -24.10 -17.98
N ALA A 294 -9.02 -25.39 -17.62
CA ALA A 294 -7.96 -26.06 -16.86
C ALA A 294 -6.57 -25.89 -17.50
N ASP A 295 -6.46 -25.97 -18.84
CA ASP A 295 -5.20 -25.76 -19.56
C ASP A 295 -4.67 -24.34 -19.44
N ALA A 296 -5.55 -23.33 -19.45
CA ALA A 296 -5.16 -21.95 -19.26
C ALA A 296 -4.67 -21.68 -17.82
N VAL A 297 -5.34 -22.25 -16.82
CA VAL A 297 -4.89 -22.19 -15.41
C VAL A 297 -3.51 -22.85 -15.27
N ASN A 298 -3.32 -24.04 -15.85
CA ASN A 298 -2.03 -24.74 -15.83
C ASN A 298 -0.92 -23.93 -16.51
N ALA A 299 -1.22 -23.29 -17.64
CA ALA A 299 -0.27 -22.42 -18.34
C ALA A 299 0.14 -21.22 -17.47
N LEU A 300 -0.82 -20.57 -16.80
CA LEU A 300 -0.57 -19.45 -15.89
C LEU A 300 0.31 -19.87 -14.70
N VAL A 301 -0.03 -20.99 -14.04
CA VAL A 301 0.74 -21.50 -12.89
C VAL A 301 2.16 -21.91 -13.27
N GLN A 302 2.36 -22.45 -14.48
CA GLN A 302 3.68 -22.78 -15.00
C GLN A 302 4.46 -21.57 -15.56
N GLY A 303 3.89 -20.36 -15.48
CA GLY A 303 4.51 -19.14 -15.98
C GLY A 303 4.63 -19.08 -17.52
N ARG A 304 3.76 -19.80 -18.23
CA ARG A 304 3.76 -19.89 -19.70
C ARG A 304 2.93 -18.77 -20.33
N GLY A 305 3.42 -17.53 -20.20
CA GLY A 305 2.98 -16.40 -21.02
C GLY A 305 1.56 -15.90 -20.78
N ALA A 306 1.16 -14.96 -21.62
CA ALA A 306 -0.08 -14.20 -21.51
C ALA A 306 -1.33 -15.07 -21.67
N LEU A 307 -2.47 -14.62 -21.14
CA LEU A 307 -3.73 -15.36 -21.22
C LEU A 307 -4.43 -15.10 -22.57
N PRO A 308 -4.55 -16.10 -23.47
CA PRO A 308 -5.29 -15.93 -24.72
C PRO A 308 -6.80 -16.08 -24.52
N ALA A 309 -7.60 -15.50 -25.41
CA ALA A 309 -9.06 -15.56 -25.38
C ALA A 309 -9.62 -16.98 -25.60
N THR A 310 -8.81 -17.90 -26.14
CA THR A 310 -9.13 -19.33 -26.22
C THR A 310 -9.22 -20.00 -24.86
N GLY A 311 -8.51 -19.48 -23.86
CA GLY A 311 -8.50 -19.98 -22.50
C GLY A 311 -9.68 -19.52 -21.65
N VAL A 312 -10.60 -18.71 -22.20
CA VAL A 312 -11.70 -18.10 -21.45
C VAL A 312 -13.01 -18.87 -21.65
N THR A 313 -13.53 -19.44 -20.57
CA THR A 313 -14.80 -20.17 -20.56
C THR A 313 -15.98 -19.28 -20.23
N ARG A 314 -15.82 -18.26 -19.36
CA ARG A 314 -16.91 -17.33 -18.99
C ARG A 314 -16.34 -15.96 -18.63
N VAL A 315 -17.14 -14.93 -18.83
CA VAL A 315 -16.83 -13.56 -18.40
C VAL A 315 -18.05 -13.00 -17.68
N ALA A 316 -17.85 -12.29 -16.58
CA ALA A 316 -18.90 -11.55 -15.89
C ALA A 316 -18.38 -10.23 -15.31
N GLY A 317 -19.29 -9.30 -15.01
CA GLY A 317 -18.98 -7.96 -14.53
C GLY A 317 -19.11 -6.89 -15.61
N GLN A 318 -18.57 -5.72 -15.34
CA GLN A 318 -18.51 -4.59 -16.28
C GLN A 318 -17.15 -3.92 -16.13
N PHE A 319 -16.29 -4.11 -17.13
CA PHE A 319 -14.92 -3.61 -17.10
C PHE A 319 -14.47 -3.18 -18.50
N VAL A 320 -13.49 -2.27 -18.54
CA VAL A 320 -12.81 -1.83 -19.76
C VAL A 320 -11.36 -2.31 -19.77
N ALA A 321 -10.65 -2.07 -20.88
CA ALA A 321 -9.22 -2.37 -20.94
C ALA A 321 -8.45 -1.56 -19.88
N GLY A 322 -7.56 -2.21 -19.14
CA GLY A 322 -6.81 -1.64 -18.02
C GLY A 322 -7.49 -1.75 -16.67
N ASP A 323 -8.71 -2.31 -16.60
CA ASP A 323 -9.35 -2.60 -15.32
C ASP A 323 -8.86 -3.94 -14.74
N PRO A 324 -8.75 -4.05 -13.41
CA PRO A 324 -8.43 -5.31 -12.75
C PRO A 324 -9.59 -6.31 -12.85
N VAL A 325 -9.27 -7.55 -13.18
CA VAL A 325 -10.19 -8.69 -13.22
C VAL A 325 -9.64 -9.85 -12.40
N GLU A 326 -10.54 -10.61 -11.78
CA GLU A 326 -10.20 -11.89 -11.18
C GLU A 326 -10.22 -12.99 -12.23
N LEU A 327 -9.22 -13.86 -12.18
CA LEU A 327 -9.11 -15.03 -13.04
C LEU A 327 -9.49 -16.25 -12.21
N LEU A 328 -10.50 -17.00 -12.66
CA LEU A 328 -11.09 -18.10 -11.90
C LEU A 328 -10.83 -19.43 -12.62
N ASP A 329 -10.66 -20.50 -11.86
CA ASP A 329 -10.70 -21.86 -12.41
C ASP A 329 -12.14 -22.31 -12.74
N GLU A 330 -12.27 -23.55 -13.22
CA GLU A 330 -13.56 -24.13 -13.61
C GLU A 330 -14.50 -24.30 -12.41
N GLU A 331 -13.94 -24.43 -11.21
CA GLU A 331 -14.64 -24.53 -9.93
C GLU A 331 -15.02 -23.16 -9.34
N GLY A 332 -14.57 -22.06 -9.95
CA GLY A 332 -14.86 -20.69 -9.52
C GLY A 332 -13.97 -20.19 -8.39
N GLN A 333 -12.81 -20.81 -8.14
CA GLN A 333 -11.80 -20.30 -7.24
C GLN A 333 -10.91 -19.28 -7.95
N VAL A 334 -10.56 -18.19 -7.27
CA VAL A 334 -9.67 -17.16 -7.83
C VAL A 334 -8.23 -17.68 -7.84
N VAL A 335 -7.68 -17.84 -9.03
CA VAL A 335 -6.31 -18.31 -9.26
C VAL A 335 -5.29 -17.20 -9.43
N ALA A 336 -5.73 -16.08 -10.00
CA ALA A 336 -4.88 -14.94 -10.30
C ALA A 336 -5.70 -13.66 -10.41
N ARG A 337 -5.01 -12.53 -10.42
CA ARG A 337 -5.57 -11.23 -10.79
C ARG A 337 -4.77 -10.64 -11.93
N GLY A 338 -5.44 -9.93 -12.82
CA GLY A 338 -4.81 -9.38 -14.01
C GLY A 338 -5.46 -8.08 -14.47
N LEU A 339 -4.78 -7.32 -15.31
CA LEU A 339 -5.38 -6.22 -16.06
C LEU A 339 -6.00 -6.75 -17.36
N ALA A 340 -7.29 -6.45 -17.57
CA ALA A 340 -7.95 -6.81 -18.81
C ALA A 340 -7.33 -6.03 -19.99
N SER A 341 -6.88 -6.71 -21.03
CA SER A 341 -6.44 -6.08 -22.28
C SER A 341 -7.61 -5.62 -23.16
N LEU A 342 -8.83 -6.12 -22.88
CA LEU A 342 -10.05 -5.89 -23.66
C LEU A 342 -11.23 -5.56 -22.73
N ALA A 343 -12.20 -4.78 -23.23
CA ALA A 343 -13.42 -4.50 -22.48
C ALA A 343 -14.35 -5.72 -22.42
N PHE A 344 -15.24 -5.76 -21.41
CA PHE A 344 -16.19 -6.85 -21.16
C PHE A 344 -16.99 -7.25 -22.42
N GLN A 345 -17.50 -6.27 -23.17
CA GLN A 345 -18.31 -6.52 -24.37
C GLN A 345 -17.48 -7.21 -25.46
N GLU A 346 -16.25 -6.75 -25.68
CA GLU A 346 -15.35 -7.33 -26.67
C GLU A 346 -14.92 -8.73 -26.26
N LEU A 347 -14.52 -8.93 -25.00
CA LEU A 347 -14.11 -10.23 -24.50
C LEU A 347 -15.25 -11.24 -24.54
N SER A 348 -16.47 -10.83 -24.22
CA SER A 348 -17.67 -11.68 -24.28
C SER A 348 -17.95 -12.21 -25.69
N LEU A 349 -17.66 -11.43 -26.73
CA LEU A 349 -17.83 -11.81 -28.14
C LEU A 349 -16.67 -12.64 -28.69
N LEU A 350 -15.48 -12.52 -28.11
CA LEU A 350 -14.24 -13.15 -28.58
C LEU A 350 -13.88 -14.46 -27.86
N ARG A 351 -14.73 -14.95 -26.94
CA ARG A 351 -14.55 -16.23 -26.23
C ARG A 351 -14.25 -17.36 -27.21
N GLY A 352 -13.16 -18.09 -26.98
CA GLY A 352 -12.77 -19.24 -27.81
C GLY A 352 -12.07 -18.89 -29.13
N ARG A 353 -11.80 -17.60 -29.41
CA ARG A 353 -11.09 -17.18 -30.63
C ARG A 353 -9.59 -17.04 -30.38
N SER A 354 -8.78 -17.46 -31.36
CA SER A 354 -7.32 -17.39 -31.31
C SER A 354 -6.78 -15.97 -31.57
N GLY A 355 -5.57 -15.71 -31.07
CA GLY A 355 -4.78 -14.51 -31.43
C GLY A 355 -5.12 -13.22 -30.69
N ARG A 356 -6.05 -13.23 -29.73
CA ARG A 356 -6.33 -12.08 -28.87
C ARG A 356 -5.95 -12.39 -27.43
N GLU A 357 -5.14 -11.51 -26.88
CA GLU A 357 -4.70 -11.56 -25.48
C GLU A 357 -5.76 -10.90 -24.59
N VAL A 358 -6.06 -11.56 -23.47
CA VAL A 358 -7.05 -11.13 -22.48
C VAL A 358 -6.39 -10.45 -21.30
N VAL A 359 -5.23 -10.96 -20.89
CA VAL A 359 -4.37 -10.38 -19.86
C VAL A 359 -2.93 -10.61 -20.30
N HIS A 360 -2.12 -9.56 -20.34
CA HIS A 360 -0.70 -9.66 -20.65
C HIS A 360 0.06 -10.34 -19.51
N GLN A 361 1.12 -11.10 -19.83
CA GLN A 361 1.92 -11.82 -18.84
C GLN A 361 2.54 -10.89 -17.77
N ASP A 362 2.88 -9.66 -18.17
CA ASP A 362 3.49 -8.63 -17.29
C ASP A 362 2.42 -7.83 -16.53
N ASP A 363 1.14 -8.16 -16.69
CA ASP A 363 0.02 -7.51 -16.00
C ASP A 363 -0.86 -8.54 -15.28
N LEU A 364 -0.22 -9.61 -14.77
CA LEU A 364 -0.86 -10.72 -14.08
C LEU A 364 -0.08 -11.12 -12.82
N VAL A 365 -0.80 -11.39 -11.73
CA VAL A 365 -0.24 -11.91 -10.47
C VAL A 365 -1.01 -13.17 -10.05
N LEU A 366 -0.29 -14.25 -9.77
CA LEU A 366 -0.85 -15.48 -9.21
C LEU A 366 -1.16 -15.29 -7.73
N LEU A 367 -2.35 -15.71 -7.28
CA LEU A 367 -2.71 -15.59 -5.87
C LEU A 367 -2.27 -16.82 -5.05
N PRO A 368 -1.79 -16.66 -3.80
CA PRO A 368 -1.25 -17.74 -2.98
C PRO A 368 -2.20 -18.92 -2.71
N ALA A 369 -3.52 -18.69 -2.72
CA ALA A 369 -4.53 -19.72 -2.45
C ALA A 369 -4.59 -20.82 -3.54
N ALA A 370 -4.28 -20.47 -4.79
CA ALA A 370 -4.35 -21.40 -5.92
C ALA A 370 -3.09 -22.25 -6.10
N ALA A 371 -1.95 -21.83 -5.57
CA ALA A 371 -0.71 -22.59 -5.62
C ALA A 371 -0.76 -23.91 -4.82
N ARG A 372 -1.79 -24.12 -3.98
CA ARG A 372 -1.92 -25.31 -3.11
C ARG A 372 -3.10 -26.24 -3.45
N ALA A 373 -4.12 -25.76 -4.16
CA ALA A 373 -5.37 -26.52 -4.36
C ALA A 373 -5.44 -27.31 -5.68
N GLY A 374 -4.65 -26.97 -6.71
CA GLY A 374 -4.79 -27.55 -8.06
C GLY A 374 -3.68 -28.51 -8.53
N LEU A 375 -2.68 -28.85 -7.72
CA LEU A 375 -1.54 -29.65 -8.19
C LEU A 375 -1.70 -31.16 -7.89
N PRO A 376 -1.43 -32.06 -8.86
CA PRO A 376 -1.26 -33.49 -8.61
C PRO A 376 -0.24 -33.73 -7.48
N SER A 377 -0.50 -34.75 -6.66
CA SER A 377 0.23 -35.06 -5.41
C SER A 377 1.76 -35.11 -5.53
N GLN A 378 2.30 -35.31 -6.73
CA GLN A 378 3.73 -35.42 -7.02
C GLN A 378 4.48 -34.07 -7.10
N LEU A 379 3.79 -32.94 -7.34
CA LEU A 379 4.41 -31.60 -7.46
C LEU A 379 4.36 -30.76 -6.18
N ARG A 380 3.75 -31.28 -5.11
CA ARG A 380 3.57 -30.58 -3.81
C ARG A 380 4.88 -30.21 -3.10
N ARG A 381 6.05 -30.72 -3.53
CA ARG A 381 7.35 -30.50 -2.88
C ARG A 381 8.25 -29.44 -3.54
N GLN A 382 7.86 -28.80 -4.64
CA GLN A 382 8.77 -27.93 -5.43
C GLN A 382 8.33 -26.48 -5.66
N VAL A 383 7.23 -26.00 -5.07
CA VAL A 383 6.79 -24.61 -5.29
C VAL A 383 7.43 -23.66 -4.29
N SER A 384 8.66 -23.23 -4.58
CA SER A 384 9.16 -21.92 -4.14
C SER A 384 8.62 -20.88 -5.12
N VAL A 385 7.98 -19.83 -4.60
CA VAL A 385 7.43 -18.68 -5.35
C VAL A 385 8.45 -18.23 -6.40
N ARG A 386 8.14 -18.48 -7.67
CA ARG A 386 8.97 -18.02 -8.79
C ARG A 386 8.19 -16.94 -9.50
N VAL A 387 8.41 -15.70 -9.07
CA VAL A 387 8.01 -14.51 -9.83
C VAL A 387 8.85 -14.51 -11.10
N LEU A 388 8.19 -14.53 -12.27
CA LEU A 388 8.89 -14.42 -13.53
C LEU A 388 9.56 -13.04 -13.59
N PRO A 389 10.87 -12.94 -13.85
CA PRO A 389 11.53 -11.66 -13.93
C PRO A 389 10.95 -10.86 -15.11
N ALA A 390 10.46 -9.65 -14.83
CA ALA A 390 10.23 -8.66 -15.86
C ALA A 390 11.56 -8.42 -16.59
N ARG A 391 11.59 -8.66 -17.91
CA ARG A 391 12.78 -8.35 -18.73
C ARG A 391 13.07 -6.85 -18.61
N GLU A 392 14.33 -6.51 -18.36
CA GLU A 392 14.82 -5.13 -18.25
C GLU A 392 14.33 -4.28 -19.43
N PHE A 393 13.43 -3.34 -19.15
CA PHE A 393 13.02 -2.31 -20.11
C PHE A 393 14.03 -1.15 -20.06
N ALA A 394 15.16 -1.36 -20.72
CA ALA A 394 16.01 -0.29 -21.21
C ALA A 394 16.36 -0.58 -22.68
N ALA A 395 16.20 0.44 -23.53
CA ALA A 395 16.44 0.45 -24.97
C ALA A 395 15.32 -0.10 -25.89
N ARG A 396 14.31 0.74 -26.13
CA ARG A 396 13.63 0.91 -27.44
C ARG A 396 12.76 2.16 -27.34
N ASP A 397 13.39 3.30 -27.57
CA ASP A 397 12.81 4.54 -28.12
C ASP A 397 13.91 5.61 -28.13
N ALA A 398 15.00 5.31 -28.84
CA ALA A 398 15.86 6.32 -29.43
C ALA A 398 15.40 6.49 -30.87
N GLY A 399 14.34 7.28 -31.04
CA GLY A 399 13.80 7.67 -32.34
C GLY A 399 13.38 9.13 -32.25
N GLY A 400 14.35 10.03 -32.44
CA GLY A 400 14.04 11.44 -32.72
C GLY A 400 13.19 11.57 -33.99
N PRO A 401 12.46 12.68 -34.10
CA PRO A 401 12.99 13.81 -34.86
C PRO A 401 13.00 15.07 -33.98
N GLY A 402 13.97 15.96 -34.06
CA GLY A 402 14.30 16.69 -35.27
C GLY A 402 13.38 17.91 -35.39
N PHE A 403 13.48 18.85 -34.45
CA PHE A 403 13.60 20.32 -34.61
C PHE A 403 13.48 20.98 -33.23
#